data_AF-A0A5M9J689-F1
#
_entry.id   AF-A0A5M9J689-F1
#
_cell.length_a   1.000
_cell.length_b   1.000
_cell.length_c   1.000
_cell.angle_alpha   90.00
_cell.angle_beta   90.00
_cell.angle_gamma   90.00
#
_symmetry.space_group_name_H-M   'P 1'
#
loop_
_entity.id
_entity.type
_entity.pdbx_description
1 polymer ?
#
loop_
_entity_poly.entity_id
_entity_poly.type
_entity_poly.pdbx_seq_one_letter_code
_entity_poly.pdbx_strand_id
1 'polypeptide(L)'
;MATWDKWASETSKNKNVKVFVGVPGSTSAAGSGYIDQATLADVISYSKTFKSFGGIMAWDMVTIVGNSGYLANINKALGGSPASGTTSPTTKSSAAATTSKASVTPAKPSHTAVGSTLTTKVKSTTTFSKAVATATATANDSELPSTKTSDSQSIATSAAATTTSTSSSGGVPQWSQCGGSGYTGSTECASGFKCVKYDEWWSDCE
;
A
#
# COMPACT_ATOMS: atom_id res chain seq x y z
N MET A 1 -5.55 12.88 13.10
CA MET A 1 -5.01 14.09 12.44
C MET A 1 -4.32 15.02 13.44
N ALA A 2 -4.99 15.40 14.54
CA ALA A 2 -4.55 16.37 15.56
C ALA A 2 -3.04 16.42 15.90
N THR A 3 -2.37 15.28 16.14
CA THR A 3 -0.92 15.21 16.45
C THR A 3 -0.06 15.92 15.39
N TRP A 4 -0.42 15.80 14.11
CA TRP A 4 0.30 16.41 12.99
C TRP A 4 -0.05 17.90 12.79
N ASP A 5 -1.27 18.32 13.15
CA ASP A 5 -1.66 19.75 13.13
C ASP A 5 -0.97 20.52 14.27
N LYS A 6 -0.82 19.89 15.45
CA LYS A 6 0.03 20.38 16.55
C LYS A 6 1.50 20.48 16.14
N TRP A 7 2.04 19.45 15.47
CA TRP A 7 3.40 19.52 14.91
C TRP A 7 3.55 20.61 13.84
N ALA A 8 2.58 20.77 12.95
CA ALA A 8 2.61 21.76 11.87
C ALA A 8 2.58 23.20 12.39
N SER A 9 1.79 23.46 13.44
CA SER A 9 1.68 24.77 14.09
C SER A 9 2.84 25.05 15.04
N GLU A 10 3.22 24.13 15.93
CA GLU A 10 4.24 24.36 16.96
C GLU A 10 5.66 24.05 16.48
N THR A 11 5.90 22.87 15.92
CA THR A 11 7.25 22.32 15.69
C THR A 11 7.82 22.63 14.31
N SER A 12 7.00 22.68 13.26
CA SER A 12 7.46 22.92 11.89
C SER A 12 8.15 24.29 11.75
N LYS A 13 9.25 24.33 10.99
CA LYS A 13 9.92 25.58 10.60
C LYS A 13 9.06 26.43 9.65
N ASN A 14 8.23 25.78 8.83
CA ASN A 14 7.24 26.43 7.97
C ASN A 14 5.85 26.33 8.62
N LYS A 15 5.31 27.44 9.11
CA LYS A 15 3.98 27.50 9.74
C LYS A 15 2.81 27.37 8.75
N ASN A 16 3.09 27.46 7.46
CA ASN A 16 2.14 27.23 6.37
C ASN A 16 2.28 25.80 5.78
N VAL A 17 2.96 24.88 6.47
CA VAL A 17 3.12 23.49 6.00
C VAL A 17 1.77 22.80 5.88
N LYS A 18 1.61 22.01 4.81
CA LYS A 18 0.40 21.23 4.54
C LYS A 18 0.67 19.74 4.68
N VAL A 19 -0.19 19.08 5.45
CA VAL A 19 -0.14 17.65 5.75
C VAL A 19 -1.19 16.94 4.91
N PHE A 20 -0.75 16.00 4.09
CA PHE A 20 -1.62 15.12 3.31
C PHE A 20 -1.79 13.80 4.04
N VAL A 21 -2.99 13.23 3.99
CA VAL A 21 -3.23 11.86 4.49
C VAL A 21 -2.90 10.89 3.35
N GLY A 22 -1.88 10.07 3.54
CA GLY A 22 -1.49 9.01 2.60
C GLY A 22 -2.40 7.79 2.75
N VAL A 23 -2.91 7.26 1.63
CA VAL A 23 -3.71 6.01 1.60
C VAL A 23 -3.26 5.09 0.46
N PRO A 24 -3.32 3.76 0.62
CA PRO A 24 -3.22 2.83 -0.51
C PRO A 24 -4.37 3.07 -1.50
N GLY A 25 -4.06 3.01 -2.79
CA GLY A 25 -5.01 3.18 -3.89
C GLY A 25 -5.91 1.96 -4.13
N SER A 26 -5.49 0.79 -3.65
CA SER A 26 -6.24 -0.47 -3.68
C SER A 26 -5.85 -1.35 -2.49
N THR A 27 -6.52 -2.49 -2.32
CA THR A 27 -6.13 -3.56 -1.40
C THR A 27 -4.80 -4.24 -1.77
N SER A 28 -4.38 -4.17 -3.03
CA SER A 28 -3.10 -4.71 -3.52
C SER A 28 -1.93 -3.72 -3.43
N ALA A 29 -2.20 -2.43 -3.27
CA ALA A 29 -1.17 -1.38 -3.26
C ALA A 29 -0.29 -1.34 -2.00
N ALA A 30 -0.74 -1.98 -0.91
CA ALA A 30 0.02 -2.16 0.32
C ALA A 30 -0.50 -3.39 1.08
N GLY A 31 0.38 -4.08 1.82
CA GLY A 31 0.00 -5.27 2.62
C GLY A 31 -0.95 -4.98 3.80
N SER A 32 -1.22 -3.71 4.11
CA SER A 32 -2.24 -3.26 5.07
C SER A 32 -2.54 -1.77 4.86
N GLY A 33 -3.56 -1.25 5.56
CA GLY A 33 -3.85 0.19 5.61
C GLY A 33 -4.76 0.74 4.50
N TYR A 34 -5.21 -0.10 3.56
CA TYR A 34 -6.33 0.26 2.69
C TYR A 34 -7.61 0.42 3.53
N ILE A 35 -8.41 1.45 3.23
CA ILE A 35 -9.73 1.68 3.81
C ILE A 35 -10.73 1.94 2.68
N ASP A 36 -12.00 1.60 2.90
CA ASP A 36 -13.03 1.76 1.89
C ASP A 36 -13.42 3.23 1.64
N GLN A 37 -14.23 3.44 0.60
CA GLN A 37 -14.62 4.77 0.11
C GLN A 37 -15.48 5.56 1.11
N ALA A 38 -16.25 4.90 1.99
CA ALA A 38 -17.06 5.55 3.01
C ALA A 38 -16.22 5.90 4.25
N THR A 39 -15.44 4.95 4.76
CA THR A 39 -14.49 5.20 5.88
C THR A 39 -13.49 6.31 5.50
N LEU A 40 -13.03 6.35 4.25
CA LEU A 40 -12.17 7.44 3.77
C LEU A 40 -12.91 8.79 3.71
N ALA A 41 -14.20 8.83 3.39
CA ALA A 41 -14.97 10.06 3.40
C ALA A 41 -15.08 10.65 4.83
N ASP A 42 -15.25 9.81 5.85
CA ASP A 42 -15.25 10.25 7.25
C ASP A 42 -13.85 10.71 7.71
N VAL A 43 -12.78 10.00 7.32
CA VAL A 43 -11.39 10.43 7.56
C VAL A 43 -11.09 11.77 6.90
N ILE A 44 -11.60 12.02 5.68
CA ILE A 44 -11.51 13.32 5.00
C ILE A 44 -12.31 14.39 5.74
N SER A 45 -13.55 14.09 6.16
CA SER A 45 -14.44 15.00 6.89
C SER A 45 -13.80 15.48 8.20
N TYR A 46 -13.30 14.55 9.01
CA TYR A 46 -12.55 14.86 10.23
C TYR A 46 -11.25 15.63 9.92
N SER A 47 -10.49 15.24 8.89
CA SER A 47 -9.23 15.91 8.53
C SER A 47 -9.44 17.35 8.05
N LYS A 48 -10.57 17.66 7.40
CA LYS A 48 -10.94 19.02 6.96
C LYS A 48 -11.17 20.02 8.11
N THR A 49 -11.27 19.56 9.36
CA THR A 49 -11.34 20.46 10.54
C THR A 49 -9.99 21.09 10.92
N PHE A 50 -8.87 20.57 10.42
CA PHE A 50 -7.51 20.98 10.81
C PHE A 50 -6.90 21.97 9.81
N LYS A 51 -6.30 23.06 10.31
CA LYS A 51 -5.71 24.10 9.44
C LYS A 51 -4.49 23.59 8.67
N SER A 52 -3.76 22.61 9.19
CA SER A 52 -2.64 21.98 8.49
C SER A 52 -3.06 21.06 7.36
N PHE A 53 -4.34 20.70 7.20
CA PHE A 53 -4.76 19.74 6.17
C PHE A 53 -4.52 20.26 4.75
N GLY A 54 -3.88 19.43 3.92
CA GLY A 54 -3.57 19.71 2.52
C GLY A 54 -4.41 18.94 1.51
N GLY A 55 -4.89 17.74 1.88
CA GLY A 55 -5.65 16.84 1.00
C GLY A 55 -5.32 15.37 1.24
N ILE A 56 -5.69 14.52 0.28
CA ILE A 56 -5.31 13.10 0.24
C ILE A 56 -4.15 12.92 -0.74
N MET A 57 -3.22 12.02 -0.39
CA MET A 57 -2.21 11.47 -1.28
C MET A 57 -2.49 9.97 -1.42
N ALA A 58 -2.50 9.44 -2.64
CA ALA A 58 -2.79 8.04 -2.90
C ALA A 58 -1.59 7.34 -3.53
N TRP A 59 -1.31 6.11 -3.08
CA TRP A 59 -0.20 5.28 -3.53
C TRP A 59 -0.74 3.98 -4.14
N ASP A 60 -0.51 3.62 -5.41
CA ASP A 60 0.08 4.37 -6.53
C ASP A 60 -1.01 4.69 -7.58
N MET A 61 -0.71 5.59 -8.53
CA MET A 61 -1.59 5.87 -9.67
C MET A 61 -1.94 4.59 -10.48
N VAL A 62 -0.98 3.67 -10.66
CA VAL A 62 -1.24 2.40 -11.38
C VAL A 62 -2.30 1.54 -10.66
N THR A 63 -2.27 1.51 -9.33
CA THR A 63 -3.23 0.71 -8.52
C THR A 63 -4.59 1.39 -8.33
N ILE A 64 -4.63 2.74 -8.28
CA ILE A 64 -5.87 3.47 -8.01
C ILE A 64 -6.74 3.62 -9.27
N VAL A 65 -6.15 3.54 -10.47
CA VAL A 65 -6.91 3.56 -11.73
C VAL A 65 -7.80 2.31 -11.87
N GLY A 66 -7.31 1.14 -11.46
CA GLY A 66 -8.12 -0.09 -11.37
C GLY A 66 -9.16 -0.08 -10.23
N ASN A 67 -9.03 0.81 -9.23
CA ASN A 67 -10.00 0.94 -8.15
C ASN A 67 -11.11 1.96 -8.51
N SER A 68 -12.03 1.51 -9.36
CA SER A 68 -13.07 2.37 -9.92
C SER A 68 -13.90 3.09 -8.83
N GLY A 69 -14.15 4.38 -9.07
CA GLY A 69 -14.85 5.25 -8.12
C GLY A 69 -14.02 5.77 -6.94
N TYR A 70 -12.85 5.21 -6.62
CA TYR A 70 -12.07 5.60 -5.42
C TYR A 70 -11.57 7.06 -5.51
N LEU A 71 -10.93 7.44 -6.63
CA LEU A 71 -10.56 8.83 -6.91
C LEU A 71 -11.77 9.79 -6.95
N ALA A 72 -12.90 9.34 -7.51
CA ALA A 72 -14.10 10.16 -7.63
C ALA A 72 -14.70 10.48 -6.25
N ASN A 73 -14.73 9.49 -5.35
CA ASN A 73 -15.18 9.68 -3.97
C ASN A 73 -14.20 10.52 -3.14
N ILE A 74 -12.88 10.38 -3.34
CA ILE A 74 -11.89 11.29 -2.73
C ILE A 74 -12.15 12.74 -3.15
N ASN A 75 -12.29 13.02 -4.45
CA ASN A 75 -12.57 14.37 -4.96
C ASN A 75 -13.88 14.94 -4.38
N LYS A 76 -14.96 14.15 -4.40
CA LYS A 76 -16.27 14.50 -3.83
C LYS A 76 -16.20 14.78 -2.33
N ALA A 77 -15.49 13.98 -1.54
CA ALA A 77 -15.35 14.17 -0.09
C ALA A 77 -14.47 15.38 0.27
N LEU A 78 -13.42 15.65 -0.53
CA LEU A 78 -12.64 16.89 -0.43
C LEU A 78 -13.51 18.12 -0.71
N GLY A 79 -14.57 17.99 -1.50
CA GLY A 79 -15.52 19.05 -1.85
C GLY A 79 -15.30 19.60 -3.26
N GLY A 80 -14.48 18.94 -4.07
CA GLY A 80 -14.46 19.17 -5.50
C GLY A 80 -15.77 18.70 -6.12
N SER A 81 -16.31 19.48 -7.06
CA SER A 81 -17.40 19.00 -7.92
C SER A 81 -16.91 17.76 -8.69
N PRO A 82 -17.72 16.71 -8.87
CA PRO A 82 -17.35 15.60 -9.73
C PRO A 82 -17.11 16.12 -11.16
N ALA A 83 -15.92 15.89 -11.69
CA ALA A 83 -15.63 16.10 -13.10
C ALA A 83 -16.45 15.09 -13.91
N SER A 84 -17.59 15.53 -14.44
CA SER A 84 -18.56 14.68 -15.12
C SER A 84 -18.24 14.59 -16.61
N GLY A 85 -17.65 13.48 -17.04
CA GLY A 85 -17.31 13.21 -18.43
C GLY A 85 -16.05 13.92 -18.94
N THR A 86 -15.48 13.57 -20.10
CA THR A 86 -15.74 12.43 -21.01
C THR A 86 -14.45 12.12 -21.78
N THR A 87 -14.27 10.87 -22.22
CA THR A 87 -13.15 10.41 -23.05
C THR A 87 -13.13 11.04 -24.46
N SER A 88 -11.97 11.51 -24.91
CA SER A 88 -11.55 11.49 -26.33
C SER A 88 -10.05 11.79 -26.50
N PRO A 89 -9.36 11.17 -27.47
CA PRO A 89 -7.95 11.43 -27.77
C PRO A 89 -7.77 12.62 -28.72
N THR A 90 -6.57 13.22 -28.77
CA THR A 90 -6.19 14.11 -29.88
C THR A 90 -4.68 14.07 -30.15
N THR A 91 -4.30 13.54 -31.31
CA THR A 91 -2.90 13.43 -31.76
C THR A 91 -2.53 14.57 -32.71
N LYS A 92 -1.69 15.52 -32.26
CA LYS A 92 -0.88 16.47 -33.06
C LYS A 92 0.06 17.21 -32.08
N SER A 93 1.39 17.25 -32.15
CA SER A 93 2.42 17.20 -33.22
C SER A 93 2.96 18.58 -33.61
N SER A 94 4.25 18.79 -33.33
CA SER A 94 5.10 19.97 -33.60
C SER A 94 4.74 21.27 -32.86
N ALA A 95 5.66 22.20 -32.53
CA ALA A 95 7.10 22.33 -32.82
C ALA A 95 7.86 22.67 -31.51
N ALA A 96 9.00 22.06 -31.13
CA ALA A 96 10.33 22.03 -31.75
C ALA A 96 11.20 23.29 -31.50
N ALA A 97 12.19 23.16 -30.59
CA ALA A 97 13.28 24.12 -30.36
C ALA A 97 14.59 23.38 -30.01
N THR A 98 15.50 23.38 -30.99
CA THR A 98 16.88 22.89 -31.06
C THR A 98 17.67 22.67 -29.76
N THR A 99 18.33 21.51 -29.64
CA THR A 99 19.70 21.42 -29.08
C THR A 99 20.50 20.29 -29.75
N SER A 100 21.82 20.30 -29.62
CA SER A 100 22.75 19.68 -30.59
C SER A 100 23.17 18.23 -30.32
N LYS A 101 23.47 17.53 -31.42
CA LYS A 101 23.96 16.15 -31.52
C LYS A 101 25.43 16.02 -31.07
N ALA A 102 25.71 15.04 -30.21
CA ALA A 102 27.01 14.37 -30.08
C ALA A 102 26.78 12.86 -29.80
N SER A 103 27.73 12.01 -30.19
CA SER A 103 27.60 10.54 -30.09
C SER A 103 28.94 9.90 -29.72
N VAL A 104 28.92 8.94 -28.79
CA VAL A 104 29.94 7.90 -28.62
C VAL A 104 29.35 6.67 -27.90
N THR A 105 29.99 5.52 -28.12
CA THR A 105 29.57 4.16 -27.71
C THR A 105 29.91 3.80 -26.26
N PRO A 106 29.35 2.69 -25.70
CA PRO A 106 29.49 2.36 -24.28
C PRO A 106 30.84 1.74 -23.92
N ALA A 107 31.32 2.00 -22.69
CA ALA A 107 32.55 1.43 -22.14
C ALA A 107 32.33 0.79 -20.76
N LYS A 108 32.90 -0.41 -20.61
CA LYS A 108 32.94 -1.26 -19.41
C LYS A 108 33.59 -0.56 -18.19
N PRO A 109 32.98 -0.54 -16.99
CA PRO A 109 33.68 -0.17 -15.76
C PRO A 109 34.63 -1.31 -15.32
N SER A 110 35.90 -1.00 -15.11
CA SER A 110 36.92 -1.99 -14.70
C SER A 110 38.16 -1.31 -14.11
N HIS A 111 38.06 -0.79 -12.88
CA HIS A 111 39.20 -0.13 -12.22
C HIS A 111 39.54 -0.76 -10.87
N THR A 112 40.64 -1.49 -10.85
CA THR A 112 41.41 -1.82 -9.65
C THR A 112 41.92 -0.54 -8.99
N ALA A 113 41.84 -0.46 -7.66
CA ALA A 113 42.60 0.50 -6.86
C ALA A 113 43.57 -0.27 -5.95
N VAL A 114 44.79 0.24 -5.81
CA VAL A 114 45.91 -0.40 -5.07
C VAL A 114 46.02 0.19 -3.66
N GLY A 115 46.76 -0.48 -2.76
CA GLY A 115 46.89 -0.15 -1.34
C GLY A 115 47.54 1.21 -0.99
N SER A 116 47.96 1.45 0.25
CA SER A 116 48.64 0.48 1.13
C SER A 116 48.58 0.83 2.63
N THR A 117 48.46 -0.22 3.45
CA THR A 117 49.18 -0.46 4.73
C THR A 117 49.32 0.66 5.77
N LEU A 118 48.79 0.42 6.97
CA LEU A 118 49.67 0.27 8.16
C LEU A 118 49.01 -0.60 9.24
N THR A 119 49.84 -1.20 10.11
CA THR A 119 49.51 -2.41 10.88
C THR A 119 49.79 -2.24 12.36
N THR A 120 48.86 -2.67 13.22
CA THR A 120 49.22 -3.08 14.60
C THR A 120 48.39 -4.28 15.06
N LYS A 121 49.05 -5.16 15.81
CA LYS A 121 48.58 -6.52 16.15
C LYS A 121 48.44 -6.62 17.67
N VAL A 122 47.23 -6.91 18.16
CA VAL A 122 47.02 -7.27 19.58
C VAL A 122 46.15 -8.54 19.67
N LYS A 123 46.40 -9.34 20.71
CA LYS A 123 45.94 -10.71 20.89
C LYS A 123 44.85 -10.74 21.97
N SER A 124 43.70 -11.38 21.70
CA SER A 124 42.61 -11.53 22.68
C SER A 124 42.49 -12.98 23.13
N THR A 125 42.65 -13.25 24.43
CA THR A 125 42.52 -14.59 25.04
C THR A 125 42.38 -14.47 26.57
N THR A 126 41.28 -14.99 27.16
CA THR A 126 41.13 -15.52 28.55
C THR A 126 41.43 -14.62 29.79
N THR A 127 40.83 -14.72 30.99
CA THR A 127 39.53 -15.19 31.56
C THR A 127 39.47 -14.70 33.06
N PHE A 128 38.32 -14.84 33.75
CA PHE A 128 38.12 -14.75 35.23
C PHE A 128 38.06 -13.33 35.84
N SER A 129 36.99 -12.92 36.56
CA SER A 129 36.54 -13.26 37.95
C SER A 129 37.48 -12.73 39.05
N LYS A 130 37.05 -12.24 40.23
CA LYS A 130 35.75 -12.16 40.95
C LYS A 130 35.88 -10.94 41.94
N ALA A 131 34.90 -10.39 42.67
CA ALA A 131 33.46 -10.64 42.94
C ALA A 131 32.73 -9.26 43.08
N VAL A 132 31.73 -8.91 43.92
CA VAL A 132 31.01 -9.56 45.05
C VAL A 132 29.55 -9.02 45.20
N ALA A 133 28.97 -9.09 46.40
CA ALA A 133 27.58 -8.90 46.82
C ALA A 133 27.28 -7.47 47.36
N THR A 134 26.05 -7.04 47.73
CA THR A 134 24.88 -7.74 48.35
C THR A 134 23.60 -6.99 47.95
N ALA A 135 22.58 -7.56 47.27
CA ALA A 135 21.73 -8.74 47.51
C ALA A 135 20.54 -8.51 48.46
N THR A 136 19.32 -8.57 47.90
CA THR A 136 18.04 -8.95 48.53
C THR A 136 17.23 -9.70 47.45
N ALA A 137 16.43 -10.69 47.80
CA ALA A 137 15.75 -11.55 46.84
C ALA A 137 14.30 -11.88 47.22
N THR A 138 13.46 -12.07 46.21
CA THR A 138 12.29 -12.95 46.24
C THR A 138 12.04 -13.46 44.82
N ALA A 139 11.73 -14.74 44.69
CA ALA A 139 11.36 -15.39 43.44
C ALA A 139 9.99 -16.05 43.61
N ASN A 140 9.30 -16.30 42.50
CA ASN A 140 8.24 -17.31 42.39
C ASN A 140 8.11 -17.68 40.91
N ASP A 141 8.28 -18.97 40.61
CA ASP A 141 8.07 -19.59 39.30
C ASP A 141 7.44 -20.97 39.56
N SER A 142 6.25 -21.19 38.99
CA SER A 142 5.43 -22.42 39.00
C SER A 142 4.03 -22.07 38.45
N GLU A 143 3.31 -22.92 37.72
CA GLU A 143 3.71 -24.07 36.90
C GLU A 143 2.59 -24.26 35.84
N LEU A 144 2.85 -25.03 34.79
CA LEU A 144 1.82 -25.53 33.88
C LEU A 144 1.06 -26.71 34.53
N PRO A 145 -0.28 -26.79 34.44
CA PRO A 145 -0.97 -28.07 34.52
C PRO A 145 -1.48 -28.51 33.14
N SER A 146 -1.54 -29.83 32.93
CA SER A 146 -2.12 -30.47 31.74
C SER A 146 -2.92 -31.71 32.17
N THR A 147 -3.70 -32.28 31.25
CA THR A 147 -4.57 -33.48 31.38
C THR A 147 -5.89 -33.31 32.14
N LYS A 148 -7.02 -33.98 31.81
CA LYS A 148 -7.44 -34.73 30.59
C LYS A 148 -8.99 -34.78 30.51
N THR A 149 -9.53 -34.76 29.28
CA THR A 149 -10.69 -35.51 28.74
C THR A 149 -11.89 -35.91 29.63
N SER A 150 -13.12 -35.46 29.30
CA SER A 150 -14.11 -36.30 28.57
C SER A 150 -15.42 -35.59 28.13
N ASP A 151 -15.80 -35.90 26.88
CA ASP A 151 -17.15 -36.15 26.33
C ASP A 151 -18.30 -35.12 26.16
N SER A 152 -19.01 -35.37 25.04
CA SER A 152 -20.30 -34.82 24.58
C SER A 152 -20.39 -33.32 24.23
N GLN A 153 -21.07 -32.90 23.15
CA GLN A 153 -21.88 -33.67 22.18
C GLN A 153 -21.82 -33.07 20.77
N SER A 154 -22.08 -33.89 19.74
CA SER A 154 -22.06 -33.49 18.33
C SER A 154 -23.40 -32.93 17.88
N ILE A 155 -23.38 -31.86 17.07
CA ILE A 155 -24.53 -31.41 16.26
C ILE A 155 -24.03 -31.15 14.84
N ALA A 156 -24.56 -31.89 13.87
CA ALA A 156 -24.29 -31.69 12.44
C ALA A 156 -25.58 -31.24 11.73
N THR A 157 -25.58 -30.02 11.19
CA THR A 157 -26.62 -29.35 10.35
C THR A 157 -26.09 -27.94 10.07
N SER A 158 -26.10 -27.35 8.87
CA SER A 158 -26.38 -27.84 7.51
C SER A 158 -25.52 -27.04 6.50
N ALA A 159 -25.60 -27.38 5.21
CA ALA A 159 -24.85 -26.71 4.14
C ALA A 159 -25.48 -25.38 3.66
N ALA A 160 -24.80 -24.74 2.70
CA ALA A 160 -25.28 -23.63 1.87
C ALA A 160 -25.52 -22.28 2.57
N ALA A 161 -24.42 -21.64 3.01
CA ALA A 161 -24.33 -20.19 2.95
C ALA A 161 -24.20 -19.77 1.48
N THR A 162 -25.33 -19.67 0.76
CA THR A 162 -25.37 -19.17 -0.62
C THR A 162 -24.95 -17.70 -0.63
N THR A 163 -23.69 -17.43 -0.93
CA THR A 163 -23.25 -16.10 -1.32
C THR A 163 -23.91 -15.77 -2.64
N THR A 164 -24.98 -14.99 -2.60
CA THR A 164 -25.64 -14.45 -3.79
C THR A 164 -24.65 -13.53 -4.51
N SER A 165 -23.87 -14.10 -5.42
CA SER A 165 -23.16 -13.34 -6.44
C SER A 165 -24.24 -12.64 -7.28
N THR A 166 -24.36 -11.34 -7.06
CA THR A 166 -25.26 -10.48 -7.84
C THR A 166 -24.72 -10.41 -9.26
N SER A 167 -25.11 -11.38 -10.09
CA SER A 167 -24.90 -11.39 -11.54
C SER A 167 -25.76 -10.31 -12.19
N SER A 168 -25.46 -9.04 -11.88
CA SER A 168 -25.94 -7.89 -12.64
C SER A 168 -25.51 -8.08 -14.09
N SER A 169 -26.47 -8.12 -15.00
CA SER A 169 -26.34 -8.71 -16.34
C SER A 169 -25.62 -7.82 -17.36
N GLY A 170 -24.45 -7.31 -16.98
CA GLY A 170 -23.46 -6.70 -17.86
C GLY A 170 -22.08 -7.22 -17.48
N GLY A 171 -21.29 -7.64 -18.48
CA GLY A 171 -19.94 -8.19 -18.25
C GLY A 171 -18.98 -7.18 -17.61
N VAL A 172 -17.81 -7.66 -17.20
CA VAL A 172 -16.81 -6.85 -16.48
C VAL A 172 -16.44 -5.59 -17.27
N PRO A 173 -16.54 -4.38 -16.69
CA PRO A 173 -16.27 -3.14 -17.40
C PRO A 173 -14.78 -2.98 -17.74
N GLN A 174 -14.46 -2.06 -18.66
CA GLN A 174 -13.09 -1.84 -19.11
C GLN A 174 -12.14 -1.53 -17.92
N TRP A 175 -10.92 -2.07 -17.99
CA TRP A 175 -9.86 -1.99 -16.97
C TRP A 175 -10.22 -2.57 -15.59
N SER A 176 -11.24 -3.42 -15.50
CA SER A 176 -11.61 -4.15 -14.29
C SER A 176 -11.27 -5.63 -14.40
N GLN A 177 -10.90 -6.26 -13.27
CA GLN A 177 -10.40 -7.64 -13.26
C GLN A 177 -11.46 -8.64 -13.76
N CYS A 178 -11.05 -9.46 -14.73
CA CYS A 178 -11.80 -10.55 -15.36
C CYS A 178 -11.08 -11.91 -15.25
N GLY A 179 -9.88 -11.95 -14.67
CA GLY A 179 -9.13 -13.19 -14.51
C GLY A 179 -7.89 -13.07 -13.65
N GLY A 180 -7.21 -14.21 -13.50
CA GLY A 180 -6.10 -14.40 -12.58
C GLY A 180 -6.31 -15.59 -11.65
N SER A 181 -5.22 -16.17 -11.16
CA SER A 181 -5.26 -17.24 -10.16
C SER A 181 -5.98 -16.78 -8.88
N GLY A 182 -6.99 -17.52 -8.46
CA GLY A 182 -7.87 -17.17 -7.33
C GLY A 182 -9.04 -16.24 -7.66
N TYR A 183 -9.18 -15.75 -8.89
CA TYR A 183 -10.33 -14.93 -9.30
C TYR A 183 -11.61 -15.77 -9.44
N THR A 184 -12.72 -15.30 -8.84
CA THR A 184 -14.03 -15.99 -8.79
C THR A 184 -15.18 -15.18 -9.39
N GLY A 185 -14.90 -14.05 -10.05
CA GLY A 185 -15.88 -13.22 -10.73
C GLY A 185 -16.19 -13.66 -12.16
N SER A 186 -16.80 -12.77 -12.95
CA SER A 186 -17.10 -13.01 -14.37
C SER A 186 -15.82 -12.93 -15.22
N THR A 187 -15.55 -13.96 -16.02
CA THR A 187 -14.48 -13.91 -17.03
C THR A 187 -14.90 -13.23 -18.33
N GLU A 188 -16.21 -12.98 -18.50
CA GLU A 188 -16.74 -12.21 -19.63
C GLU A 188 -16.72 -10.71 -19.34
N CYS A 189 -16.03 -9.97 -20.20
CA CYS A 189 -16.01 -8.51 -20.24
C CYS A 189 -17.29 -7.93 -20.86
N ALA A 190 -17.55 -6.65 -20.62
CA ALA A 190 -18.62 -5.90 -21.29
C ALA A 190 -18.41 -5.87 -22.82
N SER A 191 -19.52 -5.72 -23.56
CA SER A 191 -19.55 -5.85 -25.02
C SER A 191 -18.59 -4.89 -25.73
N GLY A 192 -17.57 -5.46 -26.37
CA GLY A 192 -16.49 -4.75 -27.05
C GLY A 192 -15.12 -5.28 -26.61
N PHE A 193 -14.93 -5.39 -25.30
CA PHE A 193 -13.63 -5.62 -24.66
C PHE A 193 -13.19 -7.09 -24.66
N LYS A 194 -11.93 -7.36 -24.31
CA LYS A 194 -11.34 -8.70 -24.15
C LYS A 194 -10.65 -8.80 -22.80
N CYS A 195 -10.72 -9.99 -22.18
CA CYS A 195 -9.96 -10.25 -20.96
C CYS A 195 -8.47 -10.44 -21.33
N VAL A 196 -7.65 -9.42 -21.08
CA VAL A 196 -6.22 -9.40 -21.36
C VAL A 196 -5.45 -9.86 -20.13
N LYS A 197 -4.56 -10.84 -20.31
CA LYS A 197 -3.72 -11.40 -19.25
C LYS A 197 -2.40 -10.64 -19.17
N TYR A 198 -2.10 -10.09 -17.99
CA TYR A 198 -0.81 -9.43 -17.71
C TYR A 198 0.15 -10.38 -16.98
N ASP A 199 -0.33 -11.09 -15.95
CA ASP A 199 0.45 -12.06 -15.20
C ASP A 199 -0.40 -13.27 -14.76
N GLU A 200 0.11 -14.13 -13.88
CA GLU A 200 -0.61 -15.31 -13.38
C GLU A 200 -1.86 -14.97 -12.53
N TRP A 201 -1.81 -13.87 -11.78
CA TRP A 201 -2.75 -13.45 -10.73
C TRP A 201 -3.66 -12.30 -11.19
N TRP A 202 -3.33 -11.62 -12.29
CA TRP A 202 -4.09 -10.49 -12.83
C TRP A 202 -4.41 -10.61 -14.33
N SER A 203 -5.65 -10.29 -14.68
CA SER A 203 -6.15 -10.08 -16.05
C SER A 203 -7.35 -9.14 -16.00
N ASP A 204 -7.41 -8.13 -16.87
CA ASP A 204 -8.49 -7.14 -16.92
C ASP A 204 -8.96 -6.85 -18.36
N CYS A 205 -10.06 -6.11 -18.49
CA CYS A 205 -10.79 -5.96 -19.76
C CYS A 205 -10.29 -4.76 -20.59
N GLU A 206 -9.65 -5.00 -21.73
CA GLU A 206 -9.25 -3.93 -22.70
C GLU A 206 -10.13 -3.85 -23.94
#